data_AF-A0A427AML8-F1
#
_entry.id   AF-A0A427AML8-F1
#
_cell.length_a   1.000
_cell.length_b   1.000
_cell.length_c   1.000
_cell.angle_alpha   90.00
_cell.angle_beta   90.00
_cell.angle_gamma   90.00
#
_symmetry.space_group_name_H-M   'P 1'
#
loop_
_entity.id
_entity.type
_entity.pdbx_description
1 polymer ?
#
loop_
_entity_poly.entity_id
_entity_poly.type
_entity_poly.pdbx_seq_one_letter_code
_entity_poly.pdbx_strand_id
1 'polypeptide(L)'
;GGRGSERKVWILEMKFGKSLSNQIEETLPEWRDKFLSYKDLKRRLKLIAAGDKPAKRPKVAEDGSRAATLVTREEEDFVRLLEAELDKFNAFFVEKEEEYIIRQKLLEIVVRVTESYLHQYVTSQDLQDRVAEALSKDYDEQLMKVRKEIVDFHGEIVLLENYSALNYTGISS
;
A
#
# COMPACT_ATOMS: atom_id res chain seq x y z
N GLY A 1 -10.09 36.58 -7.78
CA GLY A 1 -10.32 35.30 -8.47
C GLY A 1 -10.36 34.06 -7.57
N GLY A 2 -10.65 34.15 -6.26
CA GLY A 2 -10.49 33.00 -5.33
C GLY A 2 -11.56 31.89 -5.40
N ARG A 3 -12.84 32.24 -5.62
CA ARG A 3 -13.97 31.28 -5.60
C ARG A 3 -13.96 30.20 -6.70
N GLY A 4 -13.16 30.39 -7.75
CA GLY A 4 -13.01 29.43 -8.84
C GLY A 4 -12.01 28.31 -8.50
N SER A 5 -10.92 28.66 -7.83
CA SER A 5 -9.88 27.71 -7.42
C SER A 5 -10.34 26.84 -6.26
N GLU A 6 -11.01 27.42 -5.26
CA GLU A 6 -11.57 26.64 -4.14
C GLU A 6 -12.53 25.57 -4.66
N ARG A 7 -13.50 25.91 -5.51
CA ARG A 7 -14.45 24.93 -6.05
C ARG A 7 -13.79 23.80 -6.85
N LYS A 8 -12.70 24.08 -7.56
CA LYS A 8 -11.93 23.04 -8.27
C LYS A 8 -11.21 22.10 -7.30
N VAL A 9 -10.60 22.63 -6.25
CA VAL A 9 -9.96 21.84 -5.18
C VAL A 9 -10.99 20.94 -4.49
N TRP A 10 -12.14 21.49 -4.09
CA TRP A 10 -13.22 20.72 -3.47
C TRP A 10 -13.75 19.58 -4.37
N ILE A 11 -13.84 19.79 -5.69
CA ILE A 11 -14.25 18.75 -6.65
C ILE A 11 -13.19 17.65 -6.77
N LEU A 12 -11.91 18.00 -6.81
CA LEU A 12 -10.81 17.04 -6.90
C LEU A 12 -10.71 16.18 -5.63
N GLU A 13 -10.77 16.80 -4.45
CA GLU A 13 -10.77 16.05 -3.19
C GLU A 13 -12.00 15.11 -3.05
N MET A 14 -13.18 15.55 -3.51
CA MET A 14 -14.39 14.71 -3.49
C MET A 14 -14.31 13.53 -4.47
N LYS A 15 -13.54 13.67 -5.56
CA LYS A 15 -13.29 12.59 -6.51
C LYS A 15 -12.26 11.60 -5.95
N PHE A 16 -11.18 12.10 -5.35
CA PHE A 16 -10.16 11.25 -4.74
C PHE A 16 -10.71 10.38 -3.62
N GLY A 17 -11.42 10.96 -2.64
CA GLY A 17 -11.99 10.19 -1.53
C GLY A 17 -13.01 9.12 -1.96
N LYS A 18 -13.74 9.33 -3.06
CA LYS A 18 -14.64 8.32 -3.64
C LYS A 18 -13.85 7.24 -4.40
N SER A 19 -12.84 7.65 -5.17
CA SER A 19 -11.95 6.72 -5.88
C SER A 19 -11.24 5.79 -4.91
N LEU A 20 -10.65 6.34 -3.84
CA LEU A 20 -9.96 5.58 -2.80
C LEU A 20 -10.91 4.57 -2.14
N SER A 21 -12.13 5.00 -1.77
CA SER A 21 -13.12 4.10 -1.16
C SER A 21 -13.49 2.94 -2.08
N ASN A 22 -13.69 3.19 -3.37
CA ASN A 22 -14.01 2.15 -4.35
C ASN A 22 -12.83 1.19 -4.55
N GLN A 23 -11.60 1.72 -4.65
CA GLN A 23 -10.39 0.90 -4.81
C GLN A 23 -10.13 0.03 -3.57
N ILE A 24 -10.40 0.53 -2.36
CA ILE A 24 -10.35 -0.27 -1.13
C ILE A 24 -11.38 -1.41 -1.19
N GLU A 25 -12.59 -1.18 -1.71
CA GLU A 25 -13.59 -2.25 -1.87
C GLU A 25 -13.17 -3.31 -2.88
N GLU A 26 -12.40 -2.94 -3.91
CA GLU A 26 -11.84 -3.88 -4.90
C GLU A 26 -10.62 -4.65 -4.39
N THR A 27 -10.00 -4.22 -3.27
CA THR A 27 -8.88 -4.94 -2.64
C THR A 27 -9.33 -6.08 -1.74
N LEU A 28 -8.37 -6.90 -1.31
CA LEU A 28 -8.59 -8.00 -0.38
C LEU A 28 -9.28 -7.50 0.90
N PRO A 29 -10.35 -8.18 1.38
CA PRO A 29 -11.09 -7.77 2.58
C PRO A 29 -10.20 -7.52 3.80
N GLU A 30 -9.14 -8.31 3.93
CA GLU A 30 -8.16 -8.27 5.02
C GLU A 30 -7.24 -7.04 4.98
N TRP A 31 -7.16 -6.33 3.85
CA TRP A 31 -6.29 -5.15 3.69
C TRP A 31 -7.06 -3.85 3.91
N ARG A 32 -8.41 -3.90 3.90
CA ARG A 32 -9.27 -2.71 3.91
C ARG A 32 -9.09 -1.83 5.14
N ASP A 33 -8.83 -2.42 6.30
CA ASP A 33 -8.58 -1.69 7.56
C ASP A 33 -7.16 -1.09 7.64
N LYS A 34 -6.26 -1.52 6.76
CA LYS A 34 -4.86 -1.08 6.71
C LYS A 34 -4.65 0.16 5.85
N PHE A 35 -5.64 0.59 5.07
CA PHE A 35 -5.55 1.82 4.30
C PHE A 35 -5.65 3.08 5.17
N LEU A 36 -5.15 4.18 4.63
CA LEU A 36 -5.29 5.52 5.17
C LEU A 36 -6.77 5.89 5.36
N SER A 37 -7.15 6.27 6.58
CA SER A 37 -8.48 6.82 6.89
C SER A 37 -8.59 8.27 6.42
N TYR A 38 -8.68 8.45 5.09
CA TYR A 38 -8.79 9.78 4.47
C TYR A 38 -10.00 10.57 4.99
N LYS A 39 -11.10 9.88 5.35
CA LYS A 39 -12.30 10.52 5.91
C LYS A 39 -12.05 11.16 7.28
N ASP A 40 -11.31 10.50 8.16
CA ASP A 40 -11.05 10.99 9.51
C ASP A 40 -10.03 12.12 9.51
N LEU A 41 -8.96 11.98 8.71
CA LEU A 41 -7.97 13.04 8.50
C LEU A 41 -8.62 14.29 7.95
N LYS A 42 -9.45 14.15 6.90
CA LYS A 42 -10.20 15.28 6.32
C LYS A 42 -11.18 15.92 7.32
N ARG A 43 -11.80 15.12 8.19
CA ARG A 43 -12.71 15.63 9.22
C ARG A 43 -11.96 16.47 10.26
N ARG A 44 -10.80 16.00 10.73
CA ARG A 44 -9.96 16.76 11.68
C ARG A 44 -9.37 18.02 11.06
N LEU A 45 -8.92 17.96 9.81
CA LEU A 45 -8.43 19.12 9.08
C LEU A 45 -9.48 20.25 8.98
N LYS A 46 -10.75 19.89 8.75
CA LYS A 46 -11.85 20.87 8.74
C LYS A 46 -12.10 21.53 10.10
N LEU A 47 -11.83 20.84 11.21
CA LEU A 47 -11.99 21.40 12.55
C LEU A 47 -10.92 22.46 12.83
N ILE A 48 -9.67 22.19 12.43
CA ILE A 48 -8.57 23.17 12.49
C ILE A 48 -8.91 24.39 11.63
N ALA A 49 -9.29 24.17 10.37
CA ALA A 49 -9.64 25.26 9.45
C ALA A 49 -10.89 26.06 9.88
N ALA A 50 -11.80 25.47 10.66
CA ALA A 50 -12.98 26.15 11.18
C ALA A 50 -12.68 26.98 12.45
N GLY A 51 -11.67 26.59 13.23
CA GLY A 51 -11.17 27.33 14.40
C GLY A 51 -10.47 28.64 14.05
N ASP A 52 -9.95 28.75 12.82
CA ASP A 52 -9.21 29.92 12.32
C ASP A 52 -10.11 31.03 11.71
N LYS A 53 -11.44 30.94 11.89
CA LYS A 53 -12.33 32.03 11.45
C LYS A 53 -12.02 33.31 12.24
N PRO A 54 -11.67 34.44 11.60
CA PRO A 54 -11.39 35.67 12.31
C PRO A 54 -12.69 36.19 12.91
N ALA A 55 -12.85 35.99 14.22
CA ALA A 55 -13.84 36.72 14.99
C ALA A 55 -13.58 38.21 14.77
N LYS A 56 -14.63 38.92 14.33
CA LYS A 56 -14.63 40.35 14.03
C LYS A 56 -13.85 41.14 15.11
N ARG A 57 -12.87 41.94 14.65
CA ARG A 57 -12.06 42.90 15.42
C ARG A 57 -12.83 43.58 16.57
N PRO A 58 -12.12 43.82 17.69
CA PRO A 58 -11.91 45.21 18.11
C PRO A 58 -10.42 45.59 18.01
N LYS A 59 -10.16 46.79 17.50
CA LYS A 59 -8.81 47.39 17.42
C LYS A 59 -8.29 47.66 18.84
N VAL A 60 -7.14 47.10 19.24
CA VAL A 60 -6.16 47.79 20.10
C VAL A 60 -4.73 47.26 19.87
N ALA A 61 -3.81 48.20 19.67
CA ALA A 61 -2.34 48.28 19.77
C ALA A 61 -1.41 47.05 19.62
N GLU A 62 -0.32 47.35 18.89
CA GLU A 62 1.00 46.70 18.82
C GLU A 62 1.43 45.88 20.04
N ASP A 63 1.79 44.62 19.81
CA ASP A 63 3.11 44.13 20.21
C ASP A 63 3.54 42.99 19.26
N GLY A 64 4.70 43.19 18.62
CA GLY A 64 5.26 42.32 17.61
C GLY A 64 6.06 41.19 18.23
N SER A 65 5.39 40.15 18.76
CA SER A 65 6.05 38.88 19.10
C SER A 65 5.05 37.75 19.40
N ARG A 66 4.32 37.25 18.39
CA ARG A 66 3.51 36.01 18.52
C ARG A 66 3.60 35.09 17.30
N ALA A 67 4.62 35.24 16.45
CA ALA A 67 4.82 34.38 15.28
C ALA A 67 5.54 33.06 15.59
N ALA A 68 5.95 32.83 16.85
CA ALA A 68 6.55 31.60 17.30
C ALA A 68 5.57 30.83 18.20
N THR A 69 5.14 29.67 17.70
CA THR A 69 4.78 28.49 18.51
C THR A 69 3.48 28.55 19.29
N LEU A 70 2.35 28.52 18.60
CA LEU A 70 1.17 27.85 19.12
C LEU A 70 0.76 26.81 18.09
N VAL A 71 1.39 25.63 18.15
CA VAL A 71 0.71 24.43 17.67
C VAL A 71 -0.56 24.38 18.50
N THR A 72 -1.69 24.67 17.87
CA THR A 72 -2.99 24.60 18.52
C THR A 72 -3.23 23.15 18.96
N ARG A 73 -3.99 22.94 20.03
CA ARG A 73 -4.26 21.58 20.53
C ARG A 73 -4.87 20.70 19.44
N GLU A 74 -5.64 21.32 18.55
CA GLU A 74 -6.26 20.71 17.37
C GLU A 74 -5.22 20.32 16.31
N GLU A 75 -4.18 21.12 16.08
CA GLU A 75 -3.06 20.77 15.21
C GLU A 75 -2.24 19.61 15.78
N GLU A 76 -1.96 19.60 17.09
CA GLU A 76 -1.31 18.45 17.73
C GLU A 76 -2.14 17.18 17.62
N ASP A 77 -3.47 17.27 17.80
CA ASP A 77 -4.39 16.14 17.64
C ASP A 77 -4.46 15.63 16.20
N PHE A 78 -4.28 16.51 15.21
CA PHE A 78 -4.17 16.10 13.82
C PHE A 78 -2.84 15.43 13.53
N VAL A 79 -1.72 16.00 13.98
CA VAL A 79 -0.39 15.40 13.82
C VAL A 79 -0.34 14.01 14.45
N ARG A 80 -0.83 13.85 15.69
CA ARG A 80 -0.93 12.55 16.36
C ARG A 80 -1.77 11.53 15.58
N LEU A 81 -2.88 11.95 14.96
CA LEU A 81 -3.68 11.06 14.12
C LEU A 81 -2.92 10.68 12.84
N LEU A 82 -2.28 11.66 12.21
CA LEU A 82 -1.52 11.43 10.99
C LEU A 82 -0.36 10.46 11.25
N GLU A 83 0.41 10.66 12.32
CA GLU A 83 1.48 9.75 12.74
C GLU A 83 0.94 8.34 13.01
N ALA A 84 -0.17 8.20 13.75
CA ALA A 84 -0.76 6.89 14.00
C ALA A 84 -1.23 6.19 12.70
N GLU A 85 -1.78 6.95 11.75
CA GLU A 85 -2.16 6.41 10.45
C GLU A 85 -0.93 6.04 9.60
N LEU A 86 0.12 6.87 9.60
CA LEU A 86 1.42 6.58 8.97
C LEU A 86 2.01 5.28 9.52
N ASP A 87 2.10 5.15 10.83
CA ASP A 87 2.65 3.97 11.50
C ASP A 87 1.84 2.71 11.15
N LYS A 88 0.50 2.81 11.13
CA LYS A 88 -0.38 1.69 10.80
C LYS A 88 -0.12 1.13 9.40
N PHE A 89 -0.16 1.97 8.37
CA PHE A 89 -0.02 1.48 7.00
C PHE A 89 1.45 1.13 6.66
N ASN A 90 2.42 1.83 7.27
CA ASN A 90 3.84 1.50 7.13
C ASN A 90 4.17 0.16 7.78
N ALA A 91 3.66 -0.10 8.99
CA ALA A 91 3.86 -1.39 9.66
C ALA A 91 3.32 -2.53 8.81
N PHE A 92 2.10 -2.38 8.27
CA PHE A 92 1.53 -3.37 7.36
C PHE A 92 2.38 -3.57 6.10
N PHE A 93 2.86 -2.48 5.48
CA PHE A 93 3.71 -2.58 4.29
C PHE A 93 5.00 -3.35 4.58
N VAL A 94 5.70 -3.02 5.67
CA VAL A 94 6.97 -3.67 6.04
C VAL A 94 6.75 -5.14 6.36
N GLU A 95 5.72 -5.49 7.14
CA GLU A 95 5.38 -6.89 7.44
C GLU A 95 5.13 -7.69 6.15
N LYS A 96 4.39 -7.12 5.19
CA LYS A 96 4.11 -7.78 3.91
C LYS A 96 5.34 -7.85 3.00
N GLU A 97 6.16 -6.81 2.96
CA GLU A 97 7.41 -6.80 2.22
C GLU A 97 8.35 -7.89 2.72
N GLU A 98 8.49 -8.05 4.04
CA GLU A 98 9.30 -9.12 4.65
C GLU A 98 8.76 -10.52 4.30
N GLU A 99 7.44 -10.73 4.40
CA GLU A 99 6.78 -11.99 3.98
C GLU A 99 7.10 -12.32 2.52
N TYR A 100 7.04 -11.31 1.64
CA TYR A 100 7.30 -11.49 0.22
C TYR A 100 8.78 -11.71 -0.10
N ILE A 101 9.71 -11.06 0.59
CA ILE A 101 11.15 -11.34 0.47
C ILE A 101 11.43 -12.80 0.83
N ILE A 102 10.81 -13.33 1.88
CA ILE A 102 10.97 -14.72 2.29
C ILE A 102 10.38 -15.66 1.23
N ARG A 103 9.14 -15.41 0.76
CA ARG A 103 8.52 -16.21 -0.31
C ARG A 103 9.32 -16.20 -1.60
N GLN A 104 9.82 -15.05 -2.04
CA GLN A 104 10.64 -14.93 -3.24
C GLN A 104 11.90 -15.80 -3.14
N LYS A 105 12.62 -15.73 -2.01
CA LYS A 105 13.79 -16.57 -1.77
C LYS A 105 13.45 -18.06 -1.78
N LEU A 106 12.31 -18.43 -1.19
CA LEU A 106 11.85 -19.83 -1.18
C LEU A 106 11.51 -20.31 -2.61
N LEU A 107 10.75 -19.52 -3.37
CA LEU A 107 10.40 -19.83 -4.76
C LEU A 107 11.65 -19.96 -5.63
N GLU A 108 12.64 -19.09 -5.46
CA GLU A 108 13.92 -19.18 -6.17
C GLU A 108 14.64 -20.51 -5.85
N ILE A 109 14.64 -20.95 -4.59
CA ILE A 109 15.20 -22.25 -4.21
C ILE A 109 14.41 -23.39 -4.85
N VAL A 110 13.07 -23.34 -4.80
CA VAL A 110 12.21 -24.39 -5.37
C VAL A 110 12.43 -24.52 -6.88
N VAL A 111 12.52 -23.40 -7.61
CA VAL A 111 12.82 -23.41 -9.05
C VAL A 111 14.17 -24.07 -9.31
N ARG A 112 15.23 -23.62 -8.63
CA ARG A 112 16.59 -24.17 -8.78
C ARG A 112 16.64 -25.67 -8.49
N VAL A 113 15.96 -26.13 -7.44
CA VAL A 113 15.92 -27.53 -7.04
C VAL A 113 15.15 -28.37 -8.08
N THR A 114 14.00 -27.88 -8.55
CA THR A 114 13.18 -28.55 -9.58
C THR A 114 13.98 -28.71 -10.87
N GLU A 115 14.67 -27.66 -11.31
CA GLU A 115 15.56 -27.70 -12.48
C GLU A 115 16.76 -28.65 -12.30
N SER A 116 17.36 -28.67 -11.10
CA SER A 116 18.50 -29.55 -10.80
C SER A 116 18.13 -31.04 -10.82
N TYR A 117 16.93 -31.40 -10.32
CA TYR A 117 16.48 -32.81 -10.33
C TYR A 117 16.38 -33.38 -11.75
N LEU A 118 16.14 -32.54 -12.76
CA LEU A 118 16.08 -32.96 -14.16
C LEU A 118 17.48 -33.34 -14.70
N HIS A 119 18.56 -32.74 -14.19
CA HIS A 119 19.91 -32.92 -14.73
C HIS A 119 20.65 -34.15 -14.16
N GLN A 120 20.18 -34.72 -13.05
CA GLN A 120 20.91 -35.75 -12.29
C GLN A 120 20.72 -37.20 -12.80
N TYR A 121 19.69 -37.49 -13.61
CA TYR A 121 19.28 -38.87 -13.92
C TYR A 121 19.74 -39.44 -15.28
N VAL A 122 20.73 -38.84 -15.94
CA VAL A 122 21.15 -39.27 -17.29
C VAL A 122 22.46 -40.07 -17.24
N THR A 123 22.40 -41.38 -16.98
CA THR A 123 23.60 -42.26 -17.03
C THR A 123 23.43 -43.64 -17.68
N SER A 124 22.30 -43.96 -18.35
CA SER A 124 22.26 -45.14 -19.25
C SER A 124 21.17 -45.05 -20.32
N GLN A 125 21.56 -45.23 -21.59
CA GLN A 125 20.81 -44.88 -22.80
C GLN A 125 19.47 -45.65 -22.98
N ASP A 126 19.36 -46.89 -22.47
CA ASP A 126 18.21 -47.78 -22.76
C ASP A 126 17.05 -47.69 -21.75
N LEU A 127 17.27 -47.05 -20.60
CA LEU A 127 16.21 -46.72 -19.62
C LEU A 127 15.63 -45.30 -19.83
N GLN A 128 16.22 -44.53 -20.75
CA GLN A 128 15.89 -43.12 -20.98
C GLN A 128 14.43 -42.93 -21.38
N ASP A 129 13.91 -43.66 -22.35
CA ASP A 129 12.61 -43.30 -22.94
C ASP A 129 11.42 -43.52 -21.98
N ARG A 130 11.39 -44.64 -21.26
CA ARG A 130 10.28 -44.96 -20.34
C ARG A 130 10.36 -44.21 -19.00
N VAL A 131 11.57 -43.98 -18.51
CA VAL A 131 11.79 -43.20 -17.28
C VAL A 131 11.63 -41.71 -17.58
N ALA A 132 12.09 -41.21 -18.73
CA ALA A 132 11.83 -39.84 -19.17
C ALA A 132 10.35 -39.59 -19.40
N GLU A 133 9.58 -40.52 -19.98
CA GLU A 133 8.14 -40.32 -20.18
C GLU A 133 7.32 -40.37 -18.88
N ALA A 134 7.72 -41.21 -17.92
CA ALA A 134 7.07 -41.24 -16.61
C ALA A 134 7.46 -40.03 -15.73
N LEU A 135 8.73 -39.63 -15.74
CA LEU A 135 9.22 -38.47 -14.98
C LEU A 135 8.84 -37.14 -15.64
N SER A 136 8.69 -37.06 -16.96
CA SER A 136 8.29 -35.82 -17.65
C SER A 136 6.89 -35.39 -17.23
N LYS A 137 5.97 -36.34 -17.06
CA LYS A 137 4.60 -36.00 -16.66
C LYS A 137 4.53 -35.47 -15.23
N ASP A 138 5.26 -36.07 -14.29
CA ASP A 138 5.33 -35.59 -12.90
C ASP A 138 6.09 -34.26 -12.80
N TYR A 139 7.19 -34.13 -13.55
CA TYR A 139 7.97 -32.90 -13.67
C TYR A 139 7.14 -31.75 -14.26
N ASP A 140 6.41 -31.99 -15.35
CA ASP A 140 5.52 -31.01 -15.97
C ASP A 140 4.43 -30.56 -15.01
N GLU A 141 3.88 -31.49 -14.21
CA GLU A 141 2.90 -31.16 -13.18
C GLU A 141 3.51 -30.30 -12.06
N GLN A 142 4.72 -30.64 -11.59
CA GLN A 142 5.45 -29.86 -10.59
C GLN A 142 5.80 -28.47 -11.13
N LEU A 143 6.27 -28.37 -12.37
CA LEU A 143 6.59 -27.11 -13.03
C LEU A 143 5.35 -26.22 -13.20
N MET A 144 4.20 -26.81 -13.55
CA MET A 144 2.94 -26.08 -13.64
C MET A 144 2.47 -25.55 -12.28
N LYS A 145 2.69 -26.30 -11.19
CA LYS A 145 2.41 -25.83 -9.83
C LYS A 145 3.31 -24.64 -9.46
N VAL A 146 4.62 -24.76 -9.68
CA VAL A 146 5.58 -23.68 -9.41
C VAL A 146 5.27 -22.44 -10.25
N ARG A 147 4.95 -22.61 -11.54
CA ARG A 147 4.57 -21.51 -12.43
C ARG A 147 3.32 -20.79 -11.93
N LYS A 148 2.30 -21.54 -11.50
CA LYS A 148 1.08 -20.96 -10.95
C LYS A 148 1.39 -20.15 -9.69
N GLU A 149 2.18 -20.70 -8.78
CA GLU A 149 2.56 -20.04 -7.54
C GLU A 149 3.34 -18.73 -7.79
N ILE A 150 4.24 -18.71 -8.78
CA ILE A 150 4.94 -17.49 -9.20
C ILE A 150 3.96 -16.42 -9.72
N VAL A 151 2.96 -16.81 -10.52
CA VAL A 151 1.95 -15.88 -11.06
C VAL A 151 1.07 -15.32 -9.95
N ASP A 152 0.60 -16.19 -9.04
CA ASP A 152 -0.21 -15.79 -7.90
C ASP A 152 0.58 -14.83 -6.99
N PHE A 153 1.84 -15.16 -6.68
CA PHE A 153 2.74 -14.30 -5.91
C PHE A 153 3.01 -12.95 -6.59
N HIS A 154 3.19 -12.93 -7.91
CA HIS A 154 3.31 -11.67 -8.64
C HIS A 154 2.05 -10.79 -8.51
N GLY A 155 0.87 -11.40 -8.58
CA GLY A 155 -0.39 -10.70 -8.33
C GLY A 155 -0.44 -10.05 -6.94
N GLU A 156 0.01 -10.77 -5.91
CA GLU A 156 0.10 -10.26 -4.54
C GLU A 156 1.09 -9.07 -4.39
N ILE A 157 2.21 -9.10 -5.10
CA ILE A 157 3.18 -7.98 -5.15
C ILE A 157 2.54 -6.74 -5.79
N VAL A 158 1.85 -6.90 -6.92
CA VAL A 158 1.18 -5.79 -7.62
C VAL A 158 0.09 -5.17 -6.74
N LEU A 159 -0.62 -5.98 -5.95
CA LEU A 159 -1.57 -5.47 -4.97
C LEU A 159 -0.88 -4.62 -3.89
N LEU A 160 0.29 -5.02 -3.40
CA LEU A 160 1.06 -4.27 -2.40
C LEU A 160 1.64 -2.96 -2.97
N GLU A 161 2.07 -2.97 -4.23
CA GLU A 161 2.49 -1.75 -4.95
C GLU A 161 1.33 -0.76 -5.07
N ASN A 162 0.15 -1.24 -5.49
CA ASN A 162 -1.06 -0.42 -5.57
C ASN A 162 -1.46 0.12 -4.18
N TYR A 163 -1.37 -0.69 -3.13
CA TYR A 163 -1.58 -0.25 -1.75
C TYR A 163 -0.66 0.91 -1.37
N SER A 164 0.64 0.79 -1.65
CA SER A 164 1.62 1.85 -1.38
C SER A 164 1.30 3.14 -2.15
N ALA A 165 1.03 3.02 -3.45
CA ALA A 165 0.68 4.14 -4.31
C ALA A 165 -0.58 4.90 -3.84
N LEU A 166 -1.62 4.17 -3.43
CA LEU A 166 -2.87 4.76 -2.95
C LEU A 166 -2.70 5.48 -1.61
N ASN A 167 -1.97 4.89 -0.66
CA ASN A 167 -1.70 5.51 0.63
C ASN A 167 -0.82 6.76 0.47
N TYR A 168 0.22 6.69 -0.35
CA TYR A 168 1.08 7.84 -0.67
C TYR A 168 0.27 8.97 -1.32
N THR A 169 -0.55 8.64 -2.33
CA THR A 169 -1.40 9.64 -3.00
C THR A 169 -2.37 10.28 -2.00
N GLY A 170 -2.93 9.51 -1.07
CA GLY A 170 -3.85 9.99 -0.04
C GLY A 170 -3.24 10.96 0.95
N ILE A 171 -1.93 10.89 1.18
CA ILE A 171 -1.20 11.86 2.02
C ILE A 171 -0.89 13.13 1.24
N SER A 172 -0.55 13.00 -0.05
CA SER A 172 -0.18 14.14 -0.90
C SER A 172 -1.37 14.99 -1.40
N SER A 173 -2.61 14.49 -1.27
CA SER A 173 -3.84 15.08 -1.83
C SER A 173 -4.64 15.91 -0.85
#